data_AF-A0A7W1B5I5-F1
#
_entry.id   AF-A0A7W1B5I5-F1
#
_cell.length_a   1.000
_cell.length_b   1.000
_cell.length_c   1.000
_cell.angle_alpha   90.00
_cell.angle_beta   90.00
_cell.angle_gamma   90.00
#
_symmetry.space_group_name_H-M   'P 1'
#
loop_
_entity.id
_entity.type
_entity.pdbx_description
1 polymer ?
#
loop_
_entity_poly.entity_id
_entity_poly.type
_entity_poly.pdbx_seq_one_letter_code
_entity_poly.pdbx_strand_id
1 'polypeptide(L)'
;MAPRSRVIDSLSALLRRAPKGLPPVGQTPHDVVWTENKWRLLRFAPAEPKFATPILMVPSLINRWYVLDLGPGRSLIEWLVAQGHIVYCIDWGTPTAEDRYLTWDDIGGRYVGRAVRIAARETGPEGKVHVLGYCLGGTLATAYV
;
A
#
# COMPACT_ATOMS: atom_id res chain seq x y z
N MET A 1 25.69 8.41 50.18
CA MET A 1 25.49 7.99 48.77
C MET A 1 24.47 6.86 48.78
N ALA A 2 23.18 7.19 48.61
CA ALA A 2 22.06 6.27 48.88
C ALA A 2 21.90 5.21 47.76
N PRO A 3 21.55 3.96 48.08
CA PRO A 3 21.41 2.90 47.09
C PRO A 3 20.13 3.13 46.29
N ARG A 4 20.25 3.43 44.99
CA ARG A 4 19.11 3.42 44.06
C ARG A 4 18.39 2.08 44.20
N SER A 5 17.11 2.12 44.59
CA SER A 5 16.36 0.92 44.94
C SER A 5 16.09 0.08 43.68
N ARG A 6 16.62 -1.14 43.64
CA ARG A 6 16.45 -2.16 42.56
C ARG A 6 15.00 -2.35 42.08
N VAL A 7 14.02 -2.02 42.93
CA VAL A 7 12.58 -2.04 42.62
C VAL A 7 12.19 -1.03 41.54
N ILE A 8 12.74 0.20 41.58
CA ILE A 8 12.47 1.25 40.60
C ILE A 8 13.06 0.87 39.23
N ASP A 9 14.25 0.26 39.23
CA ASP A 9 14.90 -0.24 38.02
C ASP A 9 14.12 -1.42 37.41
N SER A 10 13.56 -2.29 38.25
CA SER A 10 12.68 -3.40 37.82
C SER A 10 11.36 -2.92 37.22
N LEU A 11 10.68 -1.96 37.86
CA LEU A 11 9.44 -1.35 37.35
C LEU A 11 9.66 -0.60 36.03
N SER A 12 10.76 0.16 35.91
CA SER A 12 11.09 0.87 34.67
C SER A 12 11.43 -0.09 33.52
N ALA A 13 12.08 -1.23 33.81
CA ALA A 13 12.32 -2.29 32.83
C ALA A 13 11.02 -3.00 32.41
N LEU A 14 10.09 -3.21 33.34
CA LEU A 14 8.77 -3.78 33.06
C LEU A 14 7.93 -2.84 32.18
N LEU A 15 7.93 -1.54 32.47
CA LEU A 15 7.25 -0.52 31.67
C LEU A 15 7.84 -0.39 30.26
N ARG A 16 9.16 -0.58 30.09
CA ARG A 16 9.80 -0.65 28.76
C ARG A 16 9.43 -1.90 27.96
N ARG A 17 9.05 -2.98 28.66
CA ARG A 17 8.60 -4.26 28.10
C ARG A 17 7.07 -4.35 27.93
N ALA A 18 6.32 -3.37 28.41
CA ALA A 18 4.90 -3.29 28.14
C ALA A 18 4.71 -3.29 26.61
N PRO A 19 3.74 -4.05 26.08
CA PRO A 19 3.53 -4.16 24.65
C PRO A 19 3.22 -2.77 24.10
N LYS A 20 4.20 -2.20 23.41
CA LYS A 20 3.98 -1.03 22.58
C LYS A 20 3.07 -1.48 21.45
N GLY A 21 2.02 -0.72 21.17
CA GLY A 21 1.15 -0.99 20.03
C GLY A 21 1.96 -1.15 18.75
N LEU A 22 1.38 -1.80 17.74
CA LEU A 22 2.04 -1.92 16.44
C LEU A 22 2.43 -0.53 15.92
N PRO A 23 3.62 -0.40 15.31
CA PRO A 23 4.02 0.87 14.74
C PRO A 23 3.02 1.30 13.66
N PRO A 24 2.75 2.61 13.51
CA PRO A 24 1.89 3.09 12.45
C PRO A 24 2.53 2.79 11.08
N VAL A 25 1.70 2.40 10.13
CA VAL A 25 2.07 2.08 8.75
C VAL A 25 1.08 2.73 7.78
N GLY A 26 1.40 2.81 6.49
CA GLY A 26 0.51 3.36 5.48
C GLY A 26 0.29 4.86 5.66
N GLN A 27 1.33 5.58 6.11
CA GLN A 27 1.22 6.96 6.58
C GLN A 27 1.34 7.98 5.44
N THR A 28 1.70 7.58 4.22
CA THR A 28 1.78 8.53 3.10
C THR A 28 0.37 9.04 2.78
N PRO A 29 0.15 10.38 2.73
CA PRO A 29 -1.16 10.94 2.42
C PRO A 29 -1.69 10.44 1.07
N HIS A 30 -2.96 10.02 1.05
CA HIS A 30 -3.60 9.48 -0.14
C HIS A 30 -5.11 9.66 -0.14
N ASP A 31 -5.65 9.61 -1.34
CA ASP A 31 -7.08 9.54 -1.59
C ASP A 31 -7.49 8.11 -1.95
N VAL A 32 -8.69 7.71 -1.55
CA VAL A 32 -9.33 6.50 -2.07
C VAL A 32 -10.15 6.91 -3.29
N VAL A 33 -9.67 6.56 -4.48
CA VAL A 33 -10.30 6.96 -5.75
C VAL A 33 -11.24 5.91 -6.33
N TRP A 34 -11.20 4.69 -5.79
CA TRP A 34 -12.12 3.62 -6.15
C TRP A 34 -12.32 2.66 -4.98
N THR A 35 -13.52 2.12 -4.87
CA THR A 35 -13.87 1.05 -3.93
C THR A 35 -14.81 0.06 -4.62
N GLU A 36 -14.50 -1.22 -4.56
CA GLU A 36 -15.39 -2.29 -5.02
C GLU A 36 -15.18 -3.50 -4.11
N ASN A 37 -16.26 -3.98 -3.50
CA ASN A 37 -16.17 -5.01 -2.46
C ASN A 37 -15.18 -4.60 -1.34
N LYS A 38 -14.19 -5.44 -0.99
CA LYS A 38 -13.20 -5.14 0.05
C LYS A 38 -11.97 -4.40 -0.49
N TRP A 39 -11.79 -4.34 -1.82
CA TRP A 39 -10.60 -3.73 -2.40
C TRP A 39 -10.81 -2.24 -2.72
N ARG A 40 -9.72 -1.48 -2.61
CA ARG A 40 -9.67 -0.04 -2.80
C ARG A 40 -8.50 0.31 -3.71
N LEU A 41 -8.66 1.37 -4.49
CA LEU A 41 -7.56 1.97 -5.22
C LEU A 41 -7.14 3.26 -4.52
N LEU A 42 -5.92 3.28 -4.02
CA LEU A 42 -5.33 4.42 -3.35
C LEU A 42 -4.55 5.24 -4.37
N ARG A 43 -4.66 6.57 -4.32
CA ARG A 43 -3.90 7.52 -5.15
C ARG A 43 -3.08 8.43 -4.24
N PHE A 44 -1.78 8.46 -4.48
CA PHE A 44 -0.80 9.29 -3.80
C PHE A 44 -0.26 10.28 -4.83
N ALA A 45 -0.39 11.58 -4.57
CA ALA A 45 0.04 12.62 -5.49
C ALA A 45 1.03 13.58 -4.83
N PRO A 46 2.13 13.93 -5.52
CA PRO A 46 3.01 15.01 -5.07
C PRO A 46 2.31 16.36 -5.22
N ALA A 47 2.81 17.36 -4.48
CA ALA A 47 2.36 18.75 -4.67
C ALA A 47 2.63 19.25 -6.09
N GLU A 48 3.77 18.85 -6.67
CA GLU A 48 4.18 19.18 -8.04
C GLU A 48 4.57 17.90 -8.79
N PRO A 49 3.66 17.33 -9.61
CA PRO A 49 3.97 16.19 -10.45
C PRO A 49 5.06 16.51 -11.48
N LYS A 50 6.08 15.66 -11.57
CA LYS A 50 7.20 15.80 -12.52
C LYS A 50 7.10 14.83 -13.69
N PHE A 51 6.42 13.71 -13.50
CA PHE A 51 6.26 12.66 -14.50
C PHE A 51 4.81 12.60 -14.95
N ALA A 52 4.59 12.58 -16.25
CA ALA A 52 3.24 12.45 -16.81
C ALA A 52 2.66 11.08 -16.47
N THR A 53 3.37 9.99 -16.80
CA THR A 53 2.89 8.62 -16.62
C THR A 53 2.88 8.20 -15.14
N PRO A 54 1.72 7.84 -14.56
CA PRO A 54 1.65 7.35 -13.19
C PRO A 54 2.19 5.93 -13.05
N ILE A 55 2.43 5.52 -11.80
CA ILE A 55 2.81 4.16 -11.44
C ILE A 55 1.64 3.48 -10.72
N LEU A 56 1.20 2.32 -11.20
CA LEU A 56 0.27 1.45 -10.50
C LEU A 56 1.01 0.31 -9.81
N MET A 57 0.87 0.24 -8.50
CA MET A 57 1.39 -0.86 -7.68
C MET A 57 0.32 -1.93 -7.46
N VAL A 58 0.68 -3.16 -7.81
CA VAL A 58 -0.12 -4.37 -7.58
C VAL A 58 0.60 -5.19 -6.51
N PRO A 59 0.23 -5.07 -5.22
CA PRO A 59 0.84 -5.86 -4.15
C PRO A 59 0.31 -7.30 -4.14
N SER A 60 0.97 -8.16 -3.36
CA SER A 60 0.49 -9.52 -3.08
C SER A 60 -0.87 -9.51 -2.38
N LEU A 61 -1.73 -10.49 -2.69
CA LEU A 61 -3.00 -10.73 -1.97
C LEU A 61 -2.78 -11.23 -0.53
N ILE A 62 -1.59 -11.74 -0.21
CA ILE A 62 -1.27 -12.35 1.09
C ILE A 62 -0.95 -11.27 2.13
N ASN A 63 -0.24 -10.22 1.71
CA ASN A 63 0.23 -9.14 2.58
C ASN A 63 -0.62 -7.89 2.38
N ARG A 64 -0.69 -7.02 3.39
CA ARG A 64 -1.31 -5.71 3.22
C ARG A 64 -0.46 -4.81 2.33
N TRP A 65 -1.11 -3.93 1.58
CA TRP A 65 -0.48 -2.98 0.66
C TRP A 65 0.61 -2.12 1.31
N TYR A 66 0.46 -1.79 2.60
CA TYR A 66 1.40 -0.97 3.36
C TYR A 66 2.79 -1.63 3.54
N VAL A 67 3.02 -2.85 3.06
CA VAL A 67 4.39 -3.38 2.92
C VAL A 67 5.25 -2.49 1.99
N LEU A 68 4.60 -1.74 1.08
CA LEU A 68 5.21 -0.75 0.20
C LEU A 68 5.20 0.67 0.80
N ASP A 69 4.51 0.86 1.93
CA ASP A 69 4.38 2.12 2.66
C ASP A 69 4.43 1.86 4.17
N LEU A 70 5.60 1.49 4.68
CA LEU A 70 5.77 1.16 6.09
C LEU A 70 5.78 2.43 6.96
N GLY A 71 6.93 2.78 7.53
CA GLY A 71 7.09 4.01 8.30
C GLY A 71 7.77 5.12 7.49
N PRO A 72 7.73 6.37 7.98
CA PRO A 72 8.48 7.49 7.37
C PRO A 72 9.95 7.15 7.16
N GLY A 73 10.47 7.46 5.98
CA GLY A 73 11.84 7.11 5.56
C GLY A 73 12.06 5.63 5.26
N ARG A 74 11.00 4.81 5.29
CA ARG A 74 11.00 3.37 4.98
C ARG A 74 9.83 2.99 4.06
N SER A 75 9.35 3.96 3.29
CA SER A 75 8.24 3.79 2.36
C SER A 75 8.72 4.00 0.93
N LEU A 76 8.44 3.01 0.08
CA LEU A 76 8.71 3.13 -1.36
C LEU A 76 7.73 4.12 -1.99
N ILE A 77 6.46 4.09 -1.55
CA ILE A 77 5.43 5.01 -2.02
C ILE A 77 5.80 6.45 -1.68
N GLU A 78 6.16 6.73 -0.43
CA GLU A 78 6.64 8.04 0.03
C GLU A 78 7.80 8.53 -0.84
N TRP A 79 8.79 7.67 -1.08
CA TRP A 79 9.95 8.01 -1.87
C TRP A 79 9.61 8.35 -3.32
N LEU A 80 8.77 7.54 -3.99
CA LEU A 80 8.35 7.79 -5.38
C LEU A 80 7.53 9.07 -5.51
N VAL A 81 6.62 9.32 -4.57
CA VAL A 81 5.86 10.57 -4.50
C VAL A 81 6.81 11.74 -4.34
N ALA A 82 7.80 11.66 -3.45
CA ALA A 82 8.82 12.71 -3.28
C ALA A 82 9.67 12.92 -4.55
N GLN A 83 9.86 11.90 -5.38
CA GLN A 83 10.51 12.07 -6.70
C GLN A 83 9.62 12.78 -7.73
N GLY A 84 8.31 12.94 -7.46
CA GLY A 84 7.36 13.60 -8.35
C GLY A 84 6.50 12.66 -9.18
N HIS A 85 6.42 11.37 -8.83
CA HIS A 85 5.48 10.43 -9.46
C HIS A 85 4.12 10.48 -8.79
N ILE A 86 3.05 10.44 -9.60
CA ILE A 86 1.73 10.03 -9.12
C ILE A 86 1.75 8.51 -8.99
N VAL A 87 1.41 8.02 -7.81
CA VAL A 87 1.43 6.58 -7.49
C VAL A 87 0.01 6.13 -7.16
N TYR A 88 -0.37 4.98 -7.71
CA TYR A 88 -1.56 4.25 -7.34
C TYR A 88 -1.17 2.95 -6.65
N CYS A 89 -1.93 2.51 -5.66
CA CYS A 89 -1.71 1.22 -5.01
C CYS A 89 -3.05 0.52 -4.78
N ILE A 90 -3.11 -0.77 -5.11
CA ILE A 90 -4.28 -1.59 -4.80
C ILE A 90 -4.20 -2.03 -3.34
N ASP A 91 -5.19 -1.67 -2.53
CA ASP A 91 -5.44 -2.30 -1.24
C ASP A 91 -6.50 -3.38 -1.43
N TRP A 92 -6.11 -4.65 -1.37
CA TRP A 92 -7.03 -5.78 -1.55
C TRP A 92 -8.06 -5.93 -0.44
N GLY A 93 -7.87 -5.25 0.70
CA GLY A 93 -8.70 -5.44 1.88
C GLY A 93 -8.39 -6.75 2.60
N THR A 94 -9.37 -7.25 3.36
CA THR A 94 -9.28 -8.55 4.04
C THR A 94 -10.38 -9.44 3.48
N PRO A 95 -10.05 -10.62 2.91
CA PRO A 95 -11.07 -11.54 2.43
C PRO A 95 -11.92 -12.08 3.58
N THR A 96 -13.17 -12.35 3.25
CA THR A 96 -14.21 -12.89 4.13
C THR A 96 -14.88 -14.10 3.48
N ALA A 97 -15.81 -14.76 4.17
CA ALA A 97 -16.53 -15.92 3.63
C ALA A 97 -17.29 -15.62 2.33
N GLU A 98 -17.72 -14.37 2.12
CA GLU A 98 -18.40 -13.92 0.90
C GLU A 98 -17.51 -13.99 -0.34
N ASP A 99 -16.19 -13.93 -0.15
CA ASP A 99 -15.21 -13.86 -1.23
C ASP A 99 -14.80 -15.27 -1.74
N ARG A 100 -15.42 -16.33 -1.21
CA ARG A 100 -15.13 -17.74 -1.56
C ARG A 100 -15.35 -18.11 -3.03
N TYR A 101 -16.07 -17.27 -3.76
CA TYR A 101 -16.37 -17.47 -5.18
C TYR A 101 -15.56 -16.53 -6.09
N LEU A 102 -14.68 -15.69 -5.53
CA LEU A 102 -13.75 -14.92 -6.35
C LEU A 102 -12.80 -15.86 -7.07
N THR A 103 -12.67 -15.65 -8.37
CA THR A 103 -11.76 -16.35 -9.25
C THR A 103 -10.52 -15.53 -9.54
N TRP A 104 -9.52 -16.14 -10.16
CA TRP A 104 -8.34 -15.41 -10.64
C TRP A 104 -8.69 -14.40 -11.74
N ASP A 105 -9.69 -14.68 -12.57
CA ASP A 105 -10.17 -13.76 -13.61
C ASP A 105 -10.83 -12.51 -12.99
N ASP A 106 -11.54 -12.69 -11.87
CA ASP A 106 -12.11 -11.58 -11.11
C ASP A 106 -11.01 -10.65 -10.58
N ILE A 107 -9.93 -11.22 -10.04
CA ILE A 107 -8.86 -10.45 -9.41
C ILE A 107 -7.89 -9.88 -10.46
N GLY A 108 -7.23 -10.75 -11.23
CA GLY A 108 -6.20 -10.37 -12.20
C GLY A 108 -6.79 -9.76 -13.48
N GLY A 109 -7.91 -10.27 -13.98
CA GLY A 109 -8.53 -9.71 -15.18
C GLY A 109 -9.32 -8.43 -14.88
N ARG A 110 -10.33 -8.54 -14.01
CA ARG A 110 -11.28 -7.45 -13.77
C ARG A 110 -10.73 -6.39 -12.83
N TYR A 111 -10.25 -6.74 -11.63
CA TYR A 111 -9.83 -5.73 -10.64
C TYR A 111 -8.52 -5.04 -11.03
N VAL A 112 -7.46 -5.77 -11.38
CA VAL A 112 -6.21 -5.16 -11.88
C VAL A 112 -6.49 -4.36 -13.15
N GLY A 113 -7.24 -4.91 -14.10
CA GLY A 113 -7.59 -4.18 -15.32
C GLY A 113 -8.41 -2.91 -15.07
N ARG A 114 -9.28 -2.89 -14.05
CA ARG A 114 -9.97 -1.67 -13.64
C ARG A 114 -9.00 -0.66 -13.06
N ALA A 115 -8.09 -1.08 -12.19
CA ALA A 115 -7.07 -0.20 -11.62
C ALA A 115 -6.17 0.40 -12.71
N VAL A 116 -5.75 -0.39 -13.70
CA VAL A 116 -4.99 0.07 -14.88
C VAL A 116 -5.75 1.15 -15.64
N ARG A 117 -7.03 0.90 -15.97
CA ARG A 117 -7.85 1.89 -16.68
C ARG A 117 -8.05 3.19 -15.90
N ILE A 118 -8.25 3.10 -14.58
CA ILE A 118 -8.42 4.29 -13.74
C ILE A 118 -7.11 5.09 -13.68
N ALA A 119 -5.98 4.42 -13.40
CA ALA A 119 -4.69 5.08 -13.32
C ALA A 119 -4.25 5.67 -14.67
N ALA A 120 -4.45 4.97 -15.77
CA ALA A 120 -4.13 5.47 -17.11
C ALA A 120 -4.91 6.74 -17.48
N ARG A 121 -6.18 6.86 -17.06
CA ARG A 121 -7.02 8.04 -17.33
C ARG A 121 -6.50 9.33 -16.69
N GLU A 122 -5.62 9.24 -15.70
CA GLU A 122 -4.94 10.40 -15.10
C GLU A 122 -4.23 11.24 -16.17
N THR A 123 -3.73 10.61 -17.24
CA THR A 123 -3.02 11.29 -18.34
C THR A 123 -3.86 11.42 -19.61
N GLY A 124 -5.18 11.27 -19.50
CA GLY A 124 -6.12 11.40 -20.62
C GLY A 124 -6.60 10.08 -21.23
N PRO A 125 -7.40 10.15 -22.31
CA PRO A 125 -8.13 9.00 -22.87
C PRO A 125 -7.23 7.85 -23.37
N GLU A 126 -6.07 8.17 -23.92
CA GLU A 126 -5.06 7.21 -24.40
C GLU A 126 -3.86 7.12 -23.46
N GLY A 127 -4.09 7.47 -22.19
CA GLY A 127 -3.06 7.51 -21.18
C GLY A 127 -2.41 6.15 -20.93
N LYS A 128 -1.19 6.20 -20.41
CA LYS A 128 -0.40 5.01 -20.09
C LYS A 128 -0.17 4.96 -18.59
N VAL A 129 0.19 3.77 -18.09
CA VAL A 129 0.58 3.57 -16.70
C VAL A 129 1.75 2.60 -16.64
N HIS A 130 2.71 2.87 -15.75
CA HIS A 130 3.72 1.89 -15.40
C HIS A 130 3.14 0.92 -14.38
N VAL A 131 3.20 -0.38 -14.64
CA VAL A 131 2.72 -1.39 -13.70
C VAL A 131 3.89 -1.99 -12.93
N LEU A 132 3.85 -1.89 -11.61
CA LEU A 132 4.80 -2.51 -10.69
C LEU A 132 4.08 -3.58 -9.87
N GLY A 133 4.39 -4.85 -10.12
CA GLY A 133 3.87 -5.96 -9.32
C GLY A 133 4.86 -6.38 -8.23
N TYR A 134 4.36 -6.66 -7.02
CA TYR A 134 5.17 -7.13 -5.89
C TYR A 134 4.75 -8.52 -5.42
N CYS A 135 5.72 -9.47 -5.39
CA CYS A 135 5.50 -10.87 -5.02
C CYS A 135 4.40 -11.51 -5.91
N LEU A 136 3.33 -12.08 -5.33
CA LEU A 136 2.19 -12.61 -6.10
C LEU A 136 1.53 -11.54 -6.98
N GLY A 137 1.59 -10.27 -6.57
CA GLY A 137 1.12 -9.15 -7.39
C GLY A 137 1.93 -8.99 -8.68
N GLY A 138 3.19 -9.44 -8.71
CA GLY A 138 3.99 -9.59 -9.92
C GLY A 138 3.37 -10.58 -10.90
N THR A 139 3.01 -11.76 -10.40
CA THR A 139 2.32 -12.79 -11.22
C THR A 139 0.99 -12.27 -11.76
N LEU A 140 0.17 -11.61 -10.92
CA LEU A 140 -1.10 -11.02 -11.34
C LEU A 140 -0.92 -9.92 -12.39
N ALA A 141 0.07 -9.03 -12.17
CA ALA A 141 0.39 -7.98 -13.12
C ALA A 141 0.82 -8.58 -14.46
N THR A 142 1.82 -9.47 -14.47
CA THR A 142 2.34 -10.10 -15.70
C THR A 142 1.29 -10.92 -16.43
N ALA A 143 0.39 -11.61 -15.72
CA ALA A 143 -0.72 -12.34 -16.36
C ALA A 143 -1.77 -11.41 -16.99
N TYR A 144 -1.84 -10.15 -16.55
CA TYR A 144 -2.74 -9.14 -17.11
C TYR A 144 -2.15 -8.40 -18.31
N VAL A 145 -0.85 -8.05 -18.29
CA VAL A 145 -0.20 -7.24 -19.34
C VAL A 145 0.08 -8.02 -20.62
#